data_AF-A0A0M9YXT1-F1
#
_entry.id   AF-A0A0M9YXT1-F1
#
_cell.length_a   1.000
_cell.length_b   1.000
_cell.length_c   1.000
_cell.angle_alpha   90.00
_cell.angle_beta   90.00
_cell.angle_gamma   90.00
#
_symmetry.space_group_name_H-M   'P 1'
#
loop_
_entity.id
_entity.type
_entity.pdbx_description
1 polymer ?
#
loop_
_entity_poly.entity_id
_entity_poly.type
_entity_poly.pdbx_seq_one_letter_code
_entity_poly.pdbx_strand_id
1 'polypeptide(L)'
;MSEEAPRAGRGRASAVPGGFYEPPPTVEFPEDGGAPVVRFTGEDGRECVFRFEELPLPGLHRDFAHALGVRIGPGGGRRTQRAASGQWQTIKRFLLLLDQLAEPPRRVEELRVRHLERYLMSRRQTCGEKSARRNLQDLLRIVRVLPGQERLDGAVVDFAGQPGHGVDAQQAGRPGYSDREFQAVMAVARSDVAAVRDRIMAGEKLLGRFLDNDESLSVAEREQGARRLAAMAATGRAERAQPGGIEGTARRAPAVGGARGGGHADQAPSGQGQLPHDGALERR
;
A
#
# COMPACT_ATOMS: atom_id res chain seq x y z
N MET A 1 -2.23 5.22 -63.05
CA MET A 1 -3.16 4.40 -62.24
C MET A 1 -2.66 4.46 -60.82
N SER A 2 -3.34 5.21 -59.96
CA SER A 2 -2.95 5.39 -58.56
C SER A 2 -4.02 4.74 -57.69
N GLU A 3 -3.64 3.67 -57.00
CA GLU A 3 -4.46 2.97 -56.02
C GLU A 3 -4.67 3.86 -54.78
N GLU A 4 -5.93 4.14 -54.48
CA GLU A 4 -6.36 4.94 -53.33
C GLU A 4 -6.55 4.00 -52.12
N ALA A 5 -5.75 4.20 -51.07
CA ALA A 5 -5.79 3.37 -49.86
C ALA A 5 -7.10 3.58 -49.06
N PRO A 6 -7.65 2.52 -48.42
CA PRO A 6 -8.92 2.60 -47.72
C PRO A 6 -8.83 3.46 -46.44
N ARG A 7 -9.64 4.53 -46.39
CA ARG A 7 -9.83 5.34 -45.17
C ARG A 7 -10.52 4.53 -44.07
N ALA A 8 -9.98 4.58 -42.86
CA ALA A 8 -10.57 3.99 -41.67
C ALA A 8 -12.02 4.48 -41.47
N GLY A 9 -12.96 3.55 -41.39
CA GLY A 9 -14.38 3.84 -41.20
C GLY A 9 -14.64 4.60 -39.90
N ARG A 10 -15.60 5.52 -39.95
CA ARG A 10 -16.08 6.33 -38.82
C ARG A 10 -16.50 5.38 -37.68
N GLY A 11 -15.89 5.54 -36.50
CA GLY A 11 -16.16 4.70 -35.33
C GLY A 11 -17.66 4.59 -35.05
N ARG A 12 -18.19 3.37 -35.05
CA ARG A 12 -19.59 3.09 -34.76
C ARG A 12 -19.80 3.29 -33.26
N ALA A 13 -20.74 4.17 -32.89
CA ALA A 13 -21.11 4.35 -31.50
C ALA A 13 -21.60 3.01 -30.92
N SER A 14 -21.06 2.59 -29.78
CA SER A 14 -21.56 1.42 -29.06
C SER A 14 -23.03 1.60 -28.75
N ALA A 15 -23.85 0.59 -29.04
CA ALA A 15 -25.24 0.57 -28.64
C ALA A 15 -25.30 0.67 -27.11
N VAL A 16 -25.88 1.75 -26.59
CA VAL A 16 -26.19 1.87 -25.17
C VAL A 16 -27.34 0.89 -24.92
N PRO A 17 -27.19 -0.08 -24.00
CA PRO A 17 -28.29 -0.97 -23.63
C PRO A 17 -29.51 -0.14 -23.24
N GLY A 18 -30.67 -0.46 -23.80
CA GLY A 18 -31.91 0.21 -23.43
C GLY A 18 -32.26 -0.08 -21.96
N GLY A 19 -32.68 0.96 -21.24
CA GLY A 19 -33.08 0.86 -19.83
C GLY A 19 -32.16 1.65 -18.89
N PHE A 20 -32.68 2.01 -17.72
CA PHE A 20 -31.84 2.50 -16.63
C PHE A 20 -31.11 1.29 -16.05
N TYR A 21 -29.78 1.30 -16.06
CA TYR A 21 -29.01 0.31 -15.32
C TYR A 21 -29.29 0.51 -13.83
N GLU A 22 -30.02 -0.43 -13.23
CA GLU A 22 -30.21 -0.48 -11.79
C GLU A 22 -29.14 -1.42 -11.21
N PRO A 23 -28.09 -0.87 -10.55
CA PRO A 23 -27.07 -1.70 -9.94
C PRO A 23 -27.70 -2.56 -8.84
N PRO A 24 -27.22 -3.80 -8.64
CA PRO A 24 -27.62 -4.60 -7.49
C PRO A 24 -27.40 -3.82 -6.18
N PRO A 25 -28.27 -3.97 -5.18
CA PRO A 25 -28.11 -3.27 -3.92
C PRO A 25 -26.78 -3.67 -3.27
N THR A 26 -26.05 -2.67 -2.77
CA THR A 26 -24.76 -2.90 -2.09
C THR A 26 -24.93 -3.76 -0.83
N VAL A 27 -26.09 -3.69 -0.18
CA VAL A 27 -26.43 -4.48 1.01
C VAL A 27 -27.77 -5.17 0.79
N GLU A 28 -27.79 -6.48 0.95
CA GLU A 28 -28.99 -7.31 0.94
C GLU A 28 -29.31 -7.71 2.39
N PHE A 29 -30.53 -7.40 2.83
CA PHE A 29 -31.08 -7.84 4.10
C PHE A 29 -32.18 -8.87 3.80
N PRO A 30 -31.95 -10.16 4.04
CA PRO A 30 -32.97 -11.19 3.82
C PRO A 30 -34.25 -10.88 4.62
N GLU A 31 -35.42 -10.97 3.98
CA GLU A 31 -36.71 -10.70 4.62
C GLU A 31 -37.02 -11.71 5.74
N ASP A 32 -36.51 -12.94 5.60
CA ASP A 32 -36.66 -14.04 6.55
C ASP A 32 -35.81 -13.87 7.83
N GLY A 33 -35.18 -12.70 8.03
CA GLY A 33 -34.30 -12.44 9.18
C GLY A 33 -32.93 -13.13 9.09
N GLY A 34 -32.56 -13.62 7.90
CA GLY A 34 -31.25 -14.18 7.62
C GLY A 34 -30.10 -13.17 7.75
N ALA A 35 -28.86 -13.67 7.77
CA ALA A 35 -27.70 -12.81 7.91
C ALA A 35 -27.50 -11.93 6.66
N PRO A 36 -27.15 -10.65 6.83
CA PRO A 36 -26.98 -9.73 5.71
C PRO A 36 -25.78 -10.08 4.82
N VAL A 37 -25.89 -9.73 3.55
CA VAL A 37 -24.83 -9.90 2.55
C VAL A 37 -24.47 -8.53 1.98
N VAL A 38 -23.18 -8.22 1.94
CA VAL A 38 -22.68 -6.96 1.36
C VAL A 38 -21.88 -7.28 0.11
N ARG A 39 -22.28 -6.70 -1.02
CA ARG A 39 -21.62 -6.86 -2.31
C ARG A 39 -20.76 -5.64 -2.62
N PHE A 40 -19.59 -5.90 -3.18
CA PHE A 40 -18.67 -4.88 -3.65
C PHE A 40 -18.31 -5.15 -5.10
N THR A 41 -18.35 -4.09 -5.91
CA THR A 41 -17.82 -4.06 -7.27
C THR A 41 -16.86 -2.89 -7.38
N GLY A 42 -15.59 -3.16 -7.67
CA GLY A 42 -14.54 -2.16 -7.80
C GLY A 42 -14.57 -1.46 -9.15
N GLU A 43 -13.92 -0.30 -9.24
CA GLU A 43 -13.74 0.42 -10.51
C GLU A 43 -12.93 -0.40 -11.54
N ASP A 44 -12.13 -1.37 -11.07
CA ASP A 44 -11.38 -2.33 -11.88
C ASP A 44 -12.20 -3.55 -12.30
N GLY A 45 -13.51 -3.55 -12.05
CA GLY A 45 -14.43 -4.65 -12.36
C GLY A 45 -14.32 -5.85 -11.42
N ARG A 46 -13.46 -5.80 -10.40
CA ARG A 46 -13.33 -6.91 -9.44
C ARG A 46 -14.46 -6.88 -8.43
N GLU A 47 -14.98 -8.06 -8.14
CA GLU A 47 -16.09 -8.22 -7.21
C GLU A 47 -15.68 -8.93 -5.92
N CYS A 48 -16.40 -8.66 -4.85
CA CYS A 48 -16.29 -9.39 -3.59
C CYS A 48 -17.64 -9.42 -2.88
N VAL A 49 -17.91 -10.53 -2.18
CA VAL A 49 -19.14 -10.71 -1.41
C VAL A 49 -18.77 -11.02 0.04
N PHE A 50 -19.28 -10.20 0.96
CA PHE A 50 -19.07 -10.32 2.39
C PHE A 50 -20.33 -10.87 3.06
N ARG A 51 -20.24 -12.06 3.64
CA ARG A 51 -21.37 -12.77 4.27
C ARG A 51 -21.24 -12.70 5.78
N PHE A 52 -22.23 -12.12 6.44
CA PHE A 52 -22.24 -12.01 7.91
C PHE A 52 -22.61 -13.31 8.61
N GLU A 53 -23.20 -14.29 7.92
CA GLU A 53 -23.63 -15.58 8.48
C GLU A 53 -22.54 -16.31 9.26
N GLU A 54 -21.29 -16.20 8.80
CA GLU A 54 -20.12 -16.86 9.42
C GLU A 54 -19.56 -16.10 10.64
N LEU A 55 -20.10 -14.91 10.96
CA LEU A 55 -19.59 -14.09 12.05
C LEU A 55 -20.38 -14.31 13.34
N PRO A 56 -19.73 -14.24 14.52
CA PRO A 56 -20.45 -14.28 15.78
C PRO A 56 -21.30 -13.02 15.96
N LEU A 57 -22.13 -13.02 17.00
CA LEU A 57 -22.96 -11.89 17.42
C LEU A 57 -23.97 -11.43 16.34
N PRO A 58 -24.95 -12.28 15.97
CA PRO A 58 -25.93 -11.98 14.92
C PRO A 58 -26.73 -10.71 15.16
N GLY A 59 -26.96 -10.32 16.42
CA GLY A 59 -27.64 -9.07 16.77
C GLY A 59 -26.88 -7.79 16.36
N LEU A 60 -25.60 -7.89 15.99
CA LEU A 60 -24.80 -6.78 15.46
C LEU A 60 -24.70 -6.77 13.93
N HIS A 61 -25.08 -7.86 13.26
CA HIS A 61 -24.80 -8.04 11.83
C HIS A 61 -25.45 -6.98 10.98
N ARG A 62 -26.72 -6.64 11.24
CA ARG A 62 -27.49 -5.67 10.45
C ARG A 62 -26.82 -4.29 10.46
N ASP A 63 -26.45 -3.80 11.64
CA ASP A 63 -25.86 -2.48 11.81
C ASP A 63 -24.45 -2.41 11.17
N PHE A 64 -23.63 -3.44 11.36
CA PHE A 64 -22.28 -3.49 10.76
C PHE A 64 -22.31 -3.74 9.25
N ALA A 65 -23.27 -4.49 8.73
CA ALA A 65 -23.46 -4.67 7.29
C ALA A 65 -23.88 -3.37 6.62
N HIS A 66 -24.81 -2.62 7.23
CA HIS A 66 -25.18 -1.29 6.79
C HIS A 66 -23.96 -0.36 6.75
N ALA A 67 -23.22 -0.28 7.86
CA ALA A 67 -22.02 0.57 7.94
C ALA A 67 -20.96 0.16 6.91
N LEU A 68 -20.75 -1.13 6.66
CA LEU A 68 -19.85 -1.61 5.62
C LEU A 68 -20.35 -1.17 4.23
N GLY A 69 -21.64 -1.31 3.96
CA GLY A 69 -22.28 -0.84 2.72
C GLY A 69 -22.08 0.64 2.46
N VAL A 70 -22.29 1.50 3.46
CA VAL A 70 -22.02 2.96 3.36
C VAL A 70 -20.56 3.22 2.99
N ARG A 71 -19.63 2.42 3.50
CA ARG A 71 -18.19 2.62 3.35
C ARG A 71 -17.65 2.18 2.00
N ILE A 72 -18.25 1.17 1.39
CA ILE A 72 -17.78 0.55 0.14
C ILE A 72 -18.70 0.81 -1.05
N GLY A 73 -19.92 1.30 -0.80
CA GLY A 73 -20.88 1.67 -1.83
C GLY A 73 -20.47 2.95 -2.60
N PRO A 74 -21.31 3.41 -3.53
CA PRO A 74 -20.97 4.50 -4.46
C PRO A 74 -20.59 5.82 -3.78
N GLY A 75 -21.20 6.15 -2.64
CA GLY A 75 -20.85 7.33 -1.83
C GLY A 75 -19.65 7.12 -0.88
N GLY A 76 -19.11 5.91 -0.82
CA GLY A 76 -18.03 5.52 0.07
C GLY A 76 -16.64 5.86 -0.47
N GLY A 77 -15.67 5.96 0.45
CA GLY A 77 -14.28 6.28 0.10
C GLY A 77 -13.43 5.08 -0.37
N ARG A 78 -14.01 3.89 -0.55
CA ARG A 78 -13.28 2.65 -0.85
C ARG A 78 -13.62 2.13 -2.23
N ARG A 79 -12.70 2.35 -3.18
CA ARG A 79 -12.90 2.05 -4.62
C ARG A 79 -12.22 0.78 -5.11
N THR A 80 -11.42 0.13 -4.26
CA THR A 80 -10.67 -1.09 -4.62
C THR A 80 -11.08 -2.26 -3.74
N GLN A 81 -11.05 -3.46 -4.33
CA GLN A 81 -11.35 -4.71 -3.62
C GLN A 81 -10.49 -4.85 -2.36
N ARG A 82 -9.18 -4.56 -2.45
CA ARG A 82 -8.26 -4.64 -1.31
C ARG A 82 -8.70 -3.74 -0.15
N ALA A 83 -9.20 -2.54 -0.45
CA ALA A 83 -9.63 -1.61 0.58
C ALA A 83 -10.97 -2.04 1.21
N ALA A 84 -11.91 -2.56 0.41
CA ALA A 84 -13.16 -3.15 0.89
C ALA A 84 -12.89 -4.37 1.79
N SER A 85 -12.04 -5.30 1.35
CA SER A 85 -11.61 -6.45 2.16
C SER A 85 -10.93 -6.01 3.45
N GLY A 86 -10.15 -4.93 3.43
CA GLY A 86 -9.57 -4.36 4.64
C GLY A 86 -10.61 -3.93 5.69
N GLN A 87 -11.72 -3.30 5.26
CA GLN A 87 -12.82 -2.93 6.15
C GLN A 87 -13.53 -4.17 6.69
N TRP A 88 -13.83 -5.14 5.83
CA TRP A 88 -14.41 -6.42 6.23
C TRP A 88 -13.57 -7.13 7.30
N GLN A 89 -12.25 -7.22 7.08
CA GLN A 89 -11.35 -7.84 8.05
C GLN A 89 -11.33 -7.10 9.38
N THR A 90 -11.47 -5.77 9.38
CA THR A 90 -11.59 -4.99 10.62
C THR A 90 -12.86 -5.36 11.38
N ILE A 91 -14.02 -5.45 10.71
CA ILE A 91 -15.29 -5.87 11.32
C ILE A 91 -15.18 -7.30 11.87
N LYS A 92 -14.76 -8.26 11.03
CA LYS A 92 -14.60 -9.67 11.42
C LYS A 92 -13.76 -9.82 12.68
N ARG A 93 -12.59 -9.17 12.71
CA ARG A 93 -11.68 -9.23 13.88
C ARG A 93 -12.26 -8.57 15.11
N PHE A 94 -13.05 -7.51 14.96
CA PHE A 94 -13.71 -6.86 16.07
C PHE A 94 -14.81 -7.74 16.66
N LEU A 95 -15.71 -8.29 15.83
CA LEU A 95 -16.78 -9.17 16.30
C LEU A 95 -16.23 -10.44 16.97
N LEU A 96 -15.19 -11.05 16.39
CA LEU A 96 -14.50 -12.21 17.00
C LEU A 96 -13.88 -11.87 18.36
N LEU A 97 -13.40 -10.64 18.57
CA LEU A 97 -12.87 -10.21 19.86
C LEU A 97 -13.99 -10.00 20.88
N LEU A 98 -15.11 -9.41 20.47
CA LEU A 98 -16.26 -9.18 21.34
C LEU A 98 -16.88 -10.49 21.81
N ASP A 99 -16.94 -11.49 20.94
CA ASP A 99 -17.47 -12.82 21.24
C ASP A 99 -16.69 -13.55 22.35
N GLN A 100 -15.41 -13.20 22.55
CA GLN A 100 -14.56 -13.76 23.59
C GLN A 100 -14.75 -13.09 24.97
N LEU A 101 -15.63 -12.09 25.08
CA LEU A 101 -15.91 -11.44 26.36
C LEU A 101 -16.83 -12.31 27.20
N ALA A 102 -16.69 -12.23 28.53
CA ALA A 102 -17.61 -12.89 29.46
C ALA A 102 -19.07 -12.47 29.23
N GLU A 103 -19.26 -11.19 28.90
CA GLU A 103 -20.55 -10.61 28.54
C GLU A 103 -20.38 -9.86 27.20
N PRO A 104 -20.61 -10.53 26.06
CA PRO A 104 -20.48 -9.90 24.76
C PRO A 104 -21.67 -8.96 24.48
N PRO A 105 -21.45 -7.78 23.88
CA PRO A 105 -22.54 -6.91 23.46
C PRO A 105 -23.35 -7.60 22.36
N ARG A 106 -24.65 -7.77 22.58
CA ARG A 106 -25.57 -8.41 21.64
C ARG A 106 -26.15 -7.44 20.63
N ARG A 107 -26.14 -6.15 20.96
CA ARG A 107 -26.66 -5.06 20.13
C ARG A 107 -25.77 -3.83 20.20
N VAL A 108 -25.94 -2.90 19.25
CA VAL A 108 -25.09 -1.71 19.15
C VAL A 108 -25.22 -0.79 20.38
N GLU A 109 -26.38 -0.77 21.04
CA GLU A 109 -26.63 -0.02 22.27
C GLU A 109 -25.76 -0.48 23.43
N GLU A 110 -25.24 -1.71 23.38
CA GLU A 110 -24.40 -2.30 24.41
C GLU A 110 -22.90 -2.07 24.14
N LEU A 111 -22.55 -1.45 23.00
CA LEU A 111 -21.18 -1.06 22.73
C LEU A 111 -20.74 0.02 23.73
N ARG A 112 -19.50 -0.13 24.23
CA ARG A 112 -18.89 0.78 25.21
C ARG A 112 -17.46 1.08 24.76
N VAL A 113 -16.92 2.21 25.22
CA VAL A 113 -15.54 2.63 24.91
C VAL A 113 -14.52 1.54 25.25
N ARG A 114 -14.71 0.85 26.39
CA ARG A 114 -13.88 -0.30 26.81
C ARG A 114 -13.75 -1.40 25.75
N HIS A 115 -14.76 -1.61 24.90
CA HIS A 115 -14.72 -2.59 23.81
C HIS A 115 -13.76 -2.14 22.70
N LEU A 116 -13.75 -0.85 22.38
CA LEU A 116 -12.86 -0.23 21.38
C LEU A 116 -11.41 -0.19 21.89
N GLU A 117 -11.21 0.12 23.17
CA GLU A 117 -9.90 0.09 23.82
C GLU A 117 -9.33 -1.33 23.89
N ARG A 118 -10.16 -2.32 24.24
CA ARG A 118 -9.76 -3.73 24.22
C ARG A 118 -9.37 -4.18 22.81
N TYR A 119 -10.09 -3.71 21.79
CA TYR A 119 -9.69 -3.93 20.40
C TYR A 119 -8.31 -3.35 20.10
N LEU A 120 -8.07 -2.10 20.48
CA LEU A 120 -6.74 -1.49 20.33
C LEU A 120 -5.66 -2.32 21.03
N MET A 121 -5.88 -2.74 22.27
CA MET A 121 -4.90 -3.54 23.03
C MET A 121 -4.61 -4.89 22.34
N SER A 122 -5.64 -5.61 21.91
CA SER A 122 -5.47 -6.86 21.14
C SER A 122 -4.68 -6.64 19.84
N ARG A 123 -4.92 -5.51 19.14
CA ARG A 123 -4.15 -5.17 17.94
C ARG A 123 -2.69 -4.83 18.25
N ARG A 124 -2.41 -4.17 19.37
CA ARG A 124 -1.02 -3.86 19.79
C ARG A 124 -0.22 -5.13 20.04
N GLN A 125 -0.83 -6.14 20.65
CA GLN A 125 -0.20 -7.44 20.91
C GLN A 125 0.16 -8.20 19.62
N THR A 126 -0.60 -8.01 18.54
CA THR A 126 -0.47 -8.82 17.32
C THR A 126 0.29 -8.15 16.17
N CYS A 127 0.30 -6.81 16.07
CA CYS A 127 0.84 -6.12 14.90
C CYS A 127 1.60 -4.81 15.17
N GLY A 128 1.87 -4.52 16.46
CA GLY A 128 2.60 -3.32 16.89
C GLY A 128 1.78 -2.03 16.88
N GLU A 129 2.30 -0.97 17.50
CA GLU A 129 1.59 0.28 17.81
C GLU A 129 0.97 0.96 16.58
N LYS A 130 1.79 1.20 15.55
CA LYS A 130 1.36 1.96 14.37
C LYS A 130 0.22 1.26 13.64
N SER A 131 0.35 -0.05 13.45
CA SER A 131 -0.69 -0.86 12.82
C SER A 131 -1.93 -0.92 13.70
N ALA A 132 -1.78 -1.07 15.02
CA ALA A 132 -2.91 -1.11 15.95
C ALA A 132 -3.75 0.17 15.90
N ARG A 133 -3.11 1.34 15.96
CA ARG A 133 -3.79 2.63 15.80
C ARG A 133 -4.52 2.75 14.47
N ARG A 134 -3.89 2.31 13.37
CA ARG A 134 -4.55 2.32 12.05
C ARG A 134 -5.80 1.42 12.02
N ASN A 135 -5.72 0.22 12.60
CA ASN A 135 -6.88 -0.67 12.69
C ASN A 135 -8.00 -0.06 13.55
N LEU A 136 -7.66 0.58 14.67
CA LEU A 136 -8.64 1.30 15.49
C LEU A 136 -9.28 2.45 14.69
N GLN A 137 -8.51 3.28 14.00
CA GLN A 137 -9.05 4.36 13.18
C GLN A 137 -9.98 3.85 12.08
N ASP A 138 -9.66 2.72 11.45
CA ASP A 138 -10.54 2.09 10.47
C ASP A 138 -11.83 1.54 11.11
N LEU A 139 -11.76 1.04 12.35
CA LEU A 139 -12.95 0.63 13.11
C LEU A 139 -13.82 1.83 13.50
N LEU A 140 -13.24 2.90 14.04
CA LEU A 140 -14.00 4.10 14.44
C LEU A 140 -14.70 4.76 13.27
N ARG A 141 -14.08 4.70 12.10
CA ARG A 141 -14.69 5.10 10.82
C ARG A 141 -15.91 4.28 10.41
N ILE A 142 -16.01 3.02 10.85
CA ILE A 142 -17.21 2.18 10.69
C ILE A 142 -18.23 2.55 11.76
N VAL A 143 -17.79 2.72 13.02
CA VAL A 143 -18.66 3.09 14.15
C VAL A 143 -19.42 4.39 13.87
N ARG A 144 -18.76 5.41 13.31
CA ARG A 144 -19.37 6.71 12.96
C ARG A 144 -20.50 6.65 11.93
N VAL A 145 -20.59 5.55 11.17
CA VAL A 145 -21.61 5.36 10.14
C VAL A 145 -22.51 4.16 10.43
N LEU A 146 -22.48 3.65 11.67
CA LEU A 146 -23.50 2.71 12.14
C LEU A 146 -24.88 3.40 12.08
N PRO A 147 -25.92 2.69 11.64
CA PRO A 147 -27.27 3.25 11.64
C PRO A 147 -27.75 3.49 13.08
N GLY A 148 -28.55 4.53 13.25
CA GLY A 148 -29.10 4.92 14.55
C GLY A 148 -28.02 5.30 15.56
N GLN A 149 -27.19 6.31 15.25
CA GLN A 149 -26.14 6.80 16.15
C GLN A 149 -26.69 7.20 17.52
N GLU A 150 -27.95 7.64 17.60
CA GLU A 150 -28.67 7.96 18.84
C GLU A 150 -28.89 6.76 19.76
N ARG A 151 -28.79 5.52 19.23
CA ARG A 151 -28.88 4.27 20.01
C ARG A 151 -27.55 3.94 20.69
N LEU A 152 -26.44 4.47 20.18
CA LEU A 152 -25.11 4.23 20.76
C LEU A 152 -24.98 4.96 22.09
N ASP A 153 -24.20 4.38 22.99
CA ASP A 153 -23.73 5.07 24.18
C ASP A 153 -23.00 6.36 23.78
N GLY A 154 -23.39 7.50 24.37
CA GLY A 154 -22.84 8.81 24.00
C GLY A 154 -21.31 8.87 24.08
N ALA A 155 -20.70 8.16 25.05
CA ALA A 155 -19.25 8.12 25.17
C ALA A 155 -18.59 7.39 24.00
N VAL A 156 -19.27 6.42 23.37
CA VAL A 156 -18.78 5.75 22.14
C VAL A 156 -18.81 6.72 20.96
N VAL A 157 -19.87 7.51 20.83
CA VAL A 157 -19.99 8.53 19.77
C VAL A 157 -18.90 9.58 19.93
N ASP A 158 -18.73 10.11 21.15
CA ASP A 158 -17.70 11.09 21.47
C ASP A 158 -16.29 10.54 21.21
N PHE A 159 -16.00 9.34 21.72
CA PHE A 159 -14.72 8.67 21.50
C PHE A 159 -14.43 8.46 20.02
N ALA A 160 -15.45 8.04 19.25
CA ALA A 160 -15.32 7.91 17.82
C ALA A 160 -15.09 9.27 17.15
N GLY A 161 -15.67 10.37 17.64
CA GLY A 161 -15.55 11.72 17.09
C GLY A 161 -14.23 12.44 17.38
N GLN A 162 -13.46 12.01 18.39
CA GLN A 162 -12.27 12.73 18.86
C GLN A 162 -11.18 12.97 17.77
N PRO A 163 -10.51 14.14 17.79
CA PRO A 163 -9.33 14.41 16.97
C PRO A 163 -8.21 13.38 17.22
N GLY A 164 -7.48 12.98 16.18
CA GLY A 164 -6.44 11.92 16.27
C GLY A 164 -6.97 10.48 16.15
N HIS A 165 -8.27 10.28 16.33
CA HIS A 165 -8.95 8.99 16.18
C HIS A 165 -9.57 8.76 14.79
N GLY A 166 -9.36 9.68 13.84
CA GLY A 166 -9.76 9.47 12.45
C GLY A 166 -9.92 10.72 11.58
N VAL A 167 -9.61 11.91 12.10
CA VAL A 167 -9.54 13.16 11.32
C VAL A 167 -8.09 13.42 10.98
N ASP A 168 -7.84 13.78 9.72
CA ASP A 168 -6.56 13.90 9.02
C ASP A 168 -5.38 14.42 9.86
N ALA A 169 -4.72 13.51 10.57
CA ALA A 169 -3.28 13.66 10.77
C ALA A 169 -2.66 13.36 9.42
N GLN A 170 -2.68 14.38 8.54
CA GLN A 170 -1.99 14.42 7.27
C GLN A 170 -0.58 13.90 7.58
N GLN A 171 -0.30 12.66 7.17
CA GLN A 171 1.04 12.12 7.36
C GLN A 171 1.94 13.12 6.66
N ALA A 172 2.83 13.76 7.43
CA ALA A 172 3.87 14.60 6.85
C ALA A 172 4.43 13.80 5.68
N GLY A 173 4.21 14.32 4.47
CA GLY A 173 4.57 13.61 3.25
C GLY A 173 6.00 13.16 3.45
N ARG A 174 6.29 11.87 3.20
CA ARG A 174 7.69 11.42 3.23
C ARG A 174 8.44 12.38 2.32
N PRO A 175 9.45 13.11 2.83
CA PRO A 175 10.15 14.06 1.99
C PRO A 175 10.63 13.28 0.76
N GLY A 176 10.31 13.82 -0.42
CA GLY A 176 10.79 13.25 -1.67
C GLY A 176 12.32 13.31 -1.74
N TYR A 177 12.87 13.01 -2.92
CA TYR A 177 14.28 13.28 -3.17
C TYR A 177 14.58 14.75 -2.83
N SER A 178 15.67 14.99 -2.10
CA SER A 178 16.23 16.34 -2.01
C SER A 178 16.62 16.84 -3.40
N ASP A 179 16.72 18.15 -3.58
CA ASP A 179 17.15 18.72 -4.87
C ASP A 179 18.48 18.13 -5.32
N ARG A 180 19.41 17.88 -4.39
CA ARG A 180 20.70 17.25 -4.69
C ARG A 180 20.54 15.82 -5.18
N GLU A 181 19.69 15.02 -4.53
CA GLU A 181 19.43 13.63 -4.95
C GLU A 181 18.71 13.60 -6.29
N PHE A 182 17.72 14.47 -6.50
CA PHE A 182 17.03 14.59 -7.78
C PHE A 182 18.00 14.95 -8.90
N GLN A 183 18.86 15.95 -8.69
CA GLN A 183 19.87 16.35 -9.68
C GLN A 183 20.88 15.23 -9.95
N ALA A 184 21.30 14.49 -8.93
CA ALA A 184 22.21 13.35 -9.10
C ALA A 184 21.55 12.23 -9.94
N VAL A 185 20.29 11.88 -9.64
CA VAL A 185 19.53 10.88 -10.41
C VAL A 185 19.32 11.35 -11.85
N MET A 186 18.93 12.61 -12.05
CA MET A 186 18.73 13.17 -13.39
C MET A 186 20.03 13.26 -14.19
N ALA A 187 21.16 13.56 -13.56
CA ALA A 187 22.46 13.60 -14.21
C ALA A 187 22.89 12.22 -14.73
N VAL A 188 22.75 11.18 -13.89
CA VAL A 188 23.03 9.80 -14.29
C VAL A 188 22.10 9.37 -15.44
N ALA A 189 20.80 9.63 -15.31
CA ALA A 189 19.83 9.28 -16.36
C ALA A 189 20.12 9.98 -17.70
N ARG A 190 20.48 11.27 -17.68
CA ARG A 190 20.85 12.02 -18.90
C ARG A 190 22.15 11.49 -19.51
N SER A 191 23.13 11.15 -18.66
CA SER A 191 24.39 10.54 -19.12
C SER A 191 24.14 9.19 -19.79
N ASP A 192 23.27 8.35 -19.22
CA ASP A 192 22.92 7.05 -19.80
C ASP A 192 22.22 7.20 -21.16
N VAL A 193 21.28 8.16 -21.26
CA VAL A 193 20.59 8.45 -22.53
C VAL A 193 21.56 8.96 -23.59
N ALA A 194 22.49 9.85 -23.22
CA ALA A 194 23.53 10.34 -24.14
C ALA A 194 24.42 9.19 -24.63
N ALA A 195 24.89 8.32 -23.73
CA ALA A 195 25.69 7.15 -24.08
C ALA A 195 24.95 6.19 -25.02
N VAL A 196 23.64 5.97 -24.81
CA VAL A 196 22.81 5.15 -25.70
C VAL A 196 22.68 5.79 -27.08
N ARG A 197 22.38 7.10 -27.14
CA ARG A 197 22.26 7.85 -28.40
C ARG A 197 23.55 7.81 -29.21
N ASP A 198 24.68 8.11 -28.56
CA ASP A 198 25.98 8.17 -29.24
C ASP A 198 26.40 6.80 -29.76
N ARG A 199 26.07 5.72 -29.03
CA ARG A 199 26.27 4.35 -29.50
C ARG A 199 25.43 4.01 -30.74
N ILE A 200 24.17 4.46 -30.80
CA ILE A 200 23.30 4.24 -31.96
C ILE A 200 23.88 4.98 -33.18
N MET A 201 24.19 6.27 -33.05
CA MET A 201 24.76 7.07 -34.14
C MET A 201 26.08 6.48 -34.66
N ALA A 202 26.96 6.03 -33.76
CA ALA A 202 28.21 5.38 -34.15
C ALA A 202 27.97 4.06 -34.92
N GLY A 203 26.97 3.27 -34.51
CA GLY A 203 26.55 2.05 -35.20
C GLY A 203 25.98 2.33 -36.60
N GLU A 204 25.10 3.31 -36.72
CA GLU A 204 24.51 3.73 -38.00
C GLU A 204 25.57 4.23 -38.97
N LYS A 205 26.54 5.04 -38.50
CA LYS A 205 27.65 5.50 -39.32
C LYS A 205 28.57 4.36 -39.77
N LEU A 206 28.80 3.36 -38.92
CA LEU A 206 29.58 2.18 -39.29
C LEU A 206 28.84 1.33 -40.33
N LEU A 207 27.54 1.12 -40.15
CA LEU A 207 26.69 0.38 -41.10
C LEU A 207 26.62 1.08 -42.46
N GLY A 208 26.46 2.41 -42.49
CA GLY A 208 26.46 3.17 -43.74
C GLY A 208 27.76 2.98 -44.53
N ARG A 209 28.92 3.10 -43.86
CA ARG A 209 30.23 2.86 -44.52
C ARG A 209 30.37 1.44 -45.06
N PHE A 210 29.92 0.43 -44.32
CA PHE A 210 29.92 -0.96 -44.77
C PHE A 210 29.06 -1.16 -46.03
N LEU A 211 27.86 -0.59 -46.05
CA LEU A 211 26.93 -0.71 -47.19
C LEU A 211 27.44 0.04 -48.43
N ASP A 212 28.11 1.18 -48.23
CA ASP A 212 28.61 2.01 -49.33
C ASP A 212 29.90 1.45 -49.97
N ASN A 213 30.85 0.96 -49.16
CA ASN A 213 32.06 0.28 -49.65
C ASN A 213 32.79 -0.49 -48.53
N ASP A 214 32.71 -1.83 -48.52
CA ASP A 214 33.31 -2.71 -47.49
C ASP A 214 34.85 -2.58 -47.38
N GLU A 215 35.55 -2.20 -48.46
CA GLU A 215 37.00 -2.00 -48.42
C GLU A 215 37.42 -0.72 -47.70
N SER A 216 36.48 0.19 -47.42
CA SER A 216 36.74 1.44 -46.69
C SER A 216 36.83 1.27 -45.17
N LEU A 217 36.50 0.08 -44.65
CA LEU A 217 36.62 -0.25 -43.23
C LEU A 217 38.03 -0.73 -42.89
N SER A 218 38.56 -0.23 -41.77
CA SER A 218 39.82 -0.75 -41.23
C SER A 218 39.68 -2.24 -40.87
N VAL A 219 40.80 -2.96 -40.87
CA VAL A 219 40.84 -4.39 -40.47
C VAL A 219 40.26 -4.58 -39.06
N ALA A 220 40.55 -3.66 -38.14
CA ALA A 220 40.02 -3.69 -36.77
C ALA A 220 38.50 -3.50 -36.71
N GLU A 221 37.92 -2.62 -37.54
CA GLU A 221 36.47 -2.41 -37.62
C GLU A 221 35.74 -3.63 -38.19
N ARG A 222 36.32 -4.28 -39.21
CA ARG A 222 35.78 -5.51 -39.81
C ARG A 222 35.82 -6.69 -38.84
N GLU A 223 36.94 -6.89 -38.14
CA GLU A 223 37.06 -7.92 -37.11
C GLU A 223 36.09 -7.68 -35.94
N GLN A 224 35.93 -6.42 -35.51
CA GLN A 224 34.99 -6.07 -34.45
C GLN A 224 33.53 -6.26 -34.87
N GLY A 225 33.18 -5.91 -36.11
CA GLY A 225 31.88 -6.17 -36.70
C GLY A 225 31.56 -7.67 -36.79
N ALA A 226 32.50 -8.47 -37.29
CA ALA A 226 32.36 -9.92 -37.40
C ALA A 226 32.16 -10.59 -36.03
N ARG A 227 32.93 -10.20 -35.01
CA ARG A 227 32.78 -10.74 -33.64
C ARG A 227 31.40 -10.43 -33.05
N ARG A 228 30.91 -9.19 -33.22
CA ARG A 228 29.58 -8.78 -32.73
C ARG A 228 28.45 -9.52 -33.45
N LEU A 229 28.54 -9.68 -34.76
CA LEU A 229 27.55 -10.42 -35.54
C LEU A 229 27.54 -11.92 -35.18
N ALA A 230 28.71 -12.53 -34.95
CA ALA A 230 28.82 -13.91 -34.48
C ALA A 230 28.18 -14.09 -33.08
N ALA A 231 28.42 -13.16 -32.16
CA ALA A 231 27.80 -13.18 -30.83
C ALA A 231 26.27 -12.94 -30.89
N MET A 232 25.81 -12.06 -31.78
CA MET A 232 24.39 -11.82 -32.03
C MET A 232 23.70 -13.05 -32.60
N ALA A 233 24.32 -13.74 -33.56
CA ALA A 233 23.80 -14.97 -34.13
C ALA A 233 23.74 -16.10 -33.08
N ALA A 234 24.72 -16.17 -32.18
CA ALA A 234 24.77 -17.18 -31.12
C ALA A 234 23.78 -16.91 -29.96
N THR A 235 23.49 -15.65 -29.63
CA THR A 235 22.73 -15.28 -28.42
C THR A 235 21.37 -14.63 -28.69
N GLY A 236 21.10 -14.25 -29.94
CA GLY A 236 19.92 -13.46 -30.32
C GLY A 236 19.91 -12.03 -29.76
N ARG A 237 21.02 -11.54 -29.19
CA ARG A 237 21.10 -10.24 -28.51
C ARG A 237 22.21 -9.38 -29.11
N ALA A 238 21.89 -8.13 -29.44
CA ALA A 238 22.88 -7.13 -29.83
C ALA A 238 23.87 -6.87 -28.68
N GLU A 239 25.15 -7.18 -28.89
CA GLU A 239 26.18 -6.88 -27.90
C GLU A 239 26.35 -5.37 -27.72
N ARG A 240 26.45 -4.93 -26.46
CA ARG A 240 26.80 -3.56 -26.15
C ARG A 240 28.28 -3.35 -26.49
N ALA A 241 28.58 -2.41 -27.38
CA ALA A 241 29.94 -1.89 -27.50
C ALA A 241 30.40 -1.40 -26.12
N GLN A 242 31.47 -1.98 -25.57
CA GLN A 242 32.13 -1.43 -24.39
C GLN A 242 32.72 -0.07 -24.76
N PRO A 243 32.42 1.00 -24.00
CA PRO A 243 33.09 2.27 -24.19
C PRO A 243 34.59 2.09 -23.90
N GLY A 244 35.43 2.54 -24.83
CA GLY A 244 36.87 2.61 -24.65
C GLY A 244 37.22 3.36 -23.37
N GLY A 245 38.22 2.85 -22.67
CA GLY A 245 38.57 3.25 -21.31
C GLY A 245 38.76 4.76 -21.13
N ILE A 246 38.03 5.29 -20.16
CA ILE A 246 38.50 6.40 -19.36
C ILE A 246 38.70 5.78 -17.97
N GLU A 247 39.95 5.71 -17.51
CA GLU A 247 40.31 5.33 -16.14
C GLU A 247 39.67 6.33 -15.16
N GLY A 248 38.42 6.06 -14.79
CA GLY A 248 37.73 6.68 -13.67
C GLY A 248 37.66 5.65 -12.55
N THR A 249 38.60 5.75 -11.60
CA THR A 249 38.66 4.95 -10.38
C THR A 249 37.27 4.67 -9.79
N ALA A 250 36.83 3.41 -9.87
CA ALA A 250 35.68 2.93 -9.13
C ALA A 250 36.03 2.94 -7.64
N ARG A 251 35.79 4.06 -6.95
CA ARG A 251 35.68 4.06 -5.50
C ARG A 251 34.42 3.29 -5.13
N ARG A 252 34.66 2.02 -4.77
CA ARG A 252 33.78 1.17 -3.97
C ARG A 252 33.21 2.00 -2.81
N ALA A 253 31.91 2.23 -2.81
CA ALA A 253 31.23 2.85 -1.69
C ALA A 253 31.49 2.01 -0.42
N PRO A 254 31.91 2.60 0.71
CA PRO A 254 32.05 1.86 1.94
C PRO A 254 30.67 1.40 2.41
N ALA A 255 30.60 0.15 2.84
CA ALA A 255 29.49 -0.40 3.60
C ALA A 255 29.16 0.55 4.75
N VAL A 256 27.89 0.93 4.88
CA VAL A 256 27.36 1.63 6.04
C VAL A 256 27.39 0.64 7.20
N GLY A 257 28.54 0.58 7.87
CA GLY A 257 28.73 -0.07 9.15
C GLY A 257 28.15 0.82 10.24
N GLY A 258 27.29 0.22 11.07
CA GLY A 258 26.74 0.87 12.25
C GLY A 258 27.85 1.30 13.21
N ALA A 259 27.81 2.56 13.63
CA ALA A 259 28.59 3.05 14.74
C ALA A 259 27.81 2.87 16.04
N ARG A 260 28.25 1.89 16.84
CA ARG A 260 28.15 1.88 18.30
C ARG A 260 29.32 2.70 18.87
N GLY A 261 29.07 3.31 20.04
CA GLY A 261 30.07 3.81 20.99
C GLY A 261 30.23 5.33 20.96
N GLY A 262 30.22 6.09 22.06
CA GLY A 262 30.21 5.77 23.49
C GLY A 262 30.81 6.96 24.26
N GLY A 263 30.44 7.11 25.53
CA GLY A 263 31.30 7.72 26.56
C GLY A 263 31.36 9.24 26.66
N HIS A 264 30.58 9.80 27.59
CA HIS A 264 31.06 10.92 28.39
C HIS A 264 30.80 10.61 29.87
N ALA A 265 31.88 10.65 30.64
CA ALA A 265 31.90 10.36 32.06
C ALA A 265 31.98 11.66 32.87
N ASP A 266 31.40 11.55 34.06
CA ASP A 266 31.83 12.17 35.33
C ASP A 266 31.41 13.61 35.65
N GLN A 267 30.41 13.74 36.53
CA GLN A 267 30.63 14.26 37.89
C GLN A 267 29.38 14.04 38.78
N ALA A 268 29.63 13.48 39.96
CA ALA A 268 28.68 13.30 41.06
C ALA A 268 28.25 14.64 41.69
N PRO A 269 27.18 14.61 42.52
CA PRO A 269 27.46 14.59 43.96
C PRO A 269 26.57 13.64 44.77
N SER A 270 27.24 12.97 45.71
CA SER A 270 26.90 12.81 47.13
C SER A 270 25.42 12.74 47.56
N GLY A 271 25.04 11.56 48.07
CA GLY A 271 24.67 11.46 49.49
C GLY A 271 23.21 11.14 49.86
N GLN A 272 23.06 10.05 50.62
CA GLN A 272 21.99 9.72 51.59
C GLN A 272 20.66 9.20 50.98
N GLY A 273 20.06 8.09 51.41
CA GLY A 273 20.38 7.15 52.48
C GLY A 273 19.30 6.04 52.56
N GLN A 274 19.69 4.95 53.21
CA GLN A 274 18.92 3.85 53.82
C GLN A 274 17.76 3.15 53.05
N LEU A 275 18.02 1.88 52.72
CA LEU A 275 17.09 0.77 52.96
C LEU A 275 17.02 0.44 54.46
N PRO A 276 15.98 -0.28 54.91
CA PRO A 276 16.24 -1.34 55.87
C PRO A 276 15.75 -2.71 55.37
N HIS A 277 16.62 -3.69 55.63
CA HIS A 277 16.44 -5.13 55.54
C HIS A 277 15.77 -5.67 56.82
N ASP A 278 15.13 -6.83 56.66
CA ASP A 278 14.91 -7.92 57.62
C ASP A 278 14.19 -7.70 58.96
N GLY A 279 13.03 -8.37 59.07
CA GLY A 279 12.93 -9.65 59.77
C GLY A 279 13.42 -9.73 61.24
N ALA A 280 12.46 -9.78 62.17
CA ALA A 280 12.66 -10.44 63.46
C ALA A 280 11.35 -11.09 63.95
N LEU A 281 11.45 -12.39 64.16
CA LEU A 281 10.55 -13.28 64.89
C LEU A 281 10.57 -12.98 66.40
N GLU A 282 9.50 -13.44 67.07
CA GLU A 282 9.34 -13.72 68.50
C GLU A 282 9.23 -12.56 69.50
N ARG A 283 8.03 -12.40 70.08
CA ARG A 283 7.67 -12.83 71.45
C ARG A 283 6.31 -12.25 71.87
N ARG A 284 5.31 -13.11 72.00
CA ARG A 284 4.40 -13.32 73.16
C ARG A 284 3.14 -14.05 72.73
#